data_AF-A0AAE9D3Y1-F1
#
_entry.id   AF-A0AAE9D3Y1-F1
#
_cell.length_a   1.000
_cell.length_b   1.000
_cell.length_c   1.000
_cell.angle_alpha   90.00
_cell.angle_beta   90.00
_cell.angle_gamma   90.00
#
_symmetry.space_group_name_H-M   'P 1'
#
loop_
_entity.id
_entity.type
_entity.pdbx_description
1 polymer ?
#
loop_
_entity_poly.entity_id
_entity_poly.type
_entity_poly.pdbx_seq_one_letter_code
_entity_poly.pdbx_strand_id
1 'polypeptide(L)'
;MILKIESYIVENNQDNQNSRTIVFVQTRYEAITLKKILSENPNLQRLNIKTDRIFGLNRNTEGNEESTASRSEELEKLAQFSNGTVRVLVSTSVAEEGLDVSACNLVIKYNYSTNEIAHVQRRGRGRASDSKSILITNDESLRKQEIANMEKEKLCEKAIQLAQENISEFQLLINRKSDEIWPRLQSERTEKIRIDRMLELKNSTYRIVCRKCDGLLCTSQDISSRQDNMFLVCNPEFWKIVVILPVQPNAYTRGSILHAAPNCGSPLGQLVVVPGCAEMPVLGAKNIVLIDEADGKRSIVNQWKEIRTKYFKPKRVTELEVAVMRDARLKKITFEVSGPDGRNEISYSKSTI
;
A
#
# COMPACT_ATOMS: atom_id res chain seq x y z
N MET A 1 -6.54 8.97 -29.12
CA MET A 1 -6.97 7.95 -28.14
C MET A 1 -8.04 8.49 -27.18
N ILE A 2 -7.87 9.67 -26.57
CA ILE A 2 -8.89 10.27 -25.66
C ILE A 2 -10.27 10.46 -26.35
N LEU A 3 -10.29 10.93 -27.60
CA LEU A 3 -11.54 11.03 -28.37
C LEU A 3 -12.27 9.68 -28.50
N LYS A 4 -11.55 8.55 -28.57
CA LYS A 4 -12.18 7.23 -28.60
C LYS A 4 -12.81 6.87 -27.25
N ILE A 5 -12.19 7.25 -26.13
CA ILE A 5 -12.77 7.06 -24.78
C ILE A 5 -14.13 7.78 -24.72
N GLU A 6 -14.15 9.03 -25.16
CA GLU A 6 -15.38 9.83 -25.23
C GLU A 6 -16.45 9.17 -26.10
N SER A 7 -16.12 8.77 -27.32
CA SER A 7 -17.06 8.10 -28.24
C SER A 7 -17.70 6.88 -27.58
N TYR A 8 -16.90 5.99 -26.98
CA TYR A 8 -17.42 4.80 -26.30
C TYR A 8 -18.32 5.13 -25.10
N ILE A 9 -17.99 6.15 -24.32
CA ILE A 9 -18.84 6.59 -23.19
C ILE A 9 -20.18 7.11 -23.72
N VAL A 10 -20.16 7.94 -24.76
CA VAL A 10 -21.36 8.54 -25.35
C VAL A 10 -22.25 7.47 -25.98
N GLU A 11 -21.68 6.59 -26.81
CA GLU A 11 -22.39 5.47 -27.45
C GLU A 11 -23.04 4.56 -26.39
N ASN A 12 -22.29 4.17 -25.36
CA ASN A 12 -22.83 3.28 -24.33
C ASN A 12 -23.89 3.95 -23.44
N ASN A 13 -23.86 5.27 -23.31
CA ASN A 13 -24.91 6.04 -22.65
C ASN A 13 -26.18 6.17 -23.51
N GLN A 14 -26.06 6.18 -24.84
CA GLN A 14 -27.22 6.15 -25.74
C GLN A 14 -27.95 4.81 -25.64
N ASP A 15 -27.20 3.71 -25.60
CA ASP A 15 -27.74 2.36 -25.41
C ASP A 15 -28.40 2.19 -24.03
N ASN A 16 -27.84 2.83 -23.00
CA ASN A 16 -28.32 2.74 -21.62
C ASN A 16 -28.09 4.04 -20.84
N GLN A 17 -29.17 4.79 -20.59
CA GLN A 17 -29.14 6.07 -19.88
C GLN A 17 -28.68 5.97 -18.42
N ASN A 18 -28.58 4.77 -17.84
CA ASN A 18 -28.00 4.52 -16.52
C ASN A 18 -26.66 3.76 -16.60
N SER A 19 -26.02 3.78 -17.77
CA SER A 19 -24.68 3.23 -17.96
C SER A 19 -23.69 3.86 -16.98
N ARG A 20 -22.80 3.01 -16.48
CA ARG A 20 -21.67 3.38 -15.63
C ARG A 20 -20.40 2.82 -16.23
N THR A 21 -19.41 3.70 -16.41
CA THR A 21 -18.15 3.39 -17.07
C THR A 21 -16.99 3.49 -16.09
N ILE A 22 -16.05 2.55 -16.17
CA ILE A 22 -14.76 2.65 -15.48
C ILE A 22 -13.65 2.73 -16.51
N VAL A 23 -12.76 3.71 -16.34
CA VAL A 23 -11.58 3.87 -17.17
C VAL A 23 -10.33 3.55 -16.36
N PHE A 24 -9.68 2.44 -16.66
CA PHE A 24 -8.42 2.05 -16.04
C PHE A 24 -7.23 2.70 -16.75
N VAL A 25 -6.32 3.26 -15.95
CA VAL A 25 -5.07 3.89 -16.39
C VAL A 25 -3.89 3.35 -15.57
N GLN A 26 -2.67 3.56 -16.04
CA GLN A 26 -1.48 3.00 -15.40
C GLN A 26 -1.06 3.80 -14.14
N THR A 27 -1.23 5.12 -14.16
CA THR A 27 -0.68 6.02 -13.14
C THR A 27 -1.72 6.94 -12.51
N ARG A 28 -1.45 7.41 -11.28
CA ARG A 28 -2.29 8.40 -10.60
C ARG A 28 -2.36 9.72 -11.38
N TYR A 29 -1.26 10.10 -12.02
CA TYR A 29 -1.19 11.31 -12.84
C TYR A 29 -2.15 11.25 -14.04
N GLU A 30 -2.17 10.12 -14.75
CA GLU A 30 -3.12 9.90 -15.84
C GLU A 30 -4.57 9.94 -15.34
N ALA A 31 -4.85 9.37 -14.15
CA ALA A 31 -6.19 9.37 -13.60
C ALA A 31 -6.69 10.79 -13.28
N ILE A 32 -5.83 11.64 -12.69
CA ILE A 32 -6.15 13.06 -12.43
C ILE A 32 -6.39 13.80 -13.76
N THR A 33 -5.46 13.64 -14.69
CA THR A 33 -5.47 14.35 -15.97
C THR A 33 -6.70 13.97 -16.79
N LEU A 34 -6.98 12.67 -16.91
CA LEU A 34 -8.11 12.17 -17.67
C LEU A 34 -9.44 12.54 -17.02
N LYS A 35 -9.55 12.49 -15.68
CA LYS A 35 -10.74 12.99 -14.97
C LYS A 35 -11.02 14.45 -15.32
N LYS A 36 -9.99 15.30 -15.32
CA LYS A 36 -10.12 16.72 -15.66
C LYS A 36 -10.64 16.89 -17.10
N ILE A 37 -9.98 16.24 -18.05
CA ILE A 37 -10.33 16.30 -19.48
C ILE A 37 -11.78 15.82 -19.72
N LEU A 38 -12.18 14.72 -19.10
CA LEU A 38 -13.55 14.18 -19.25
C LEU A 38 -14.60 15.05 -18.55
N SER A 39 -14.26 15.67 -17.40
CA SER A 39 -15.17 16.59 -16.70
C SER A 39 -15.42 17.89 -17.47
N GLU A 40 -14.43 18.36 -18.23
CA GLU A 40 -14.48 19.56 -19.07
C GLU A 40 -15.04 19.28 -20.48
N ASN A 41 -15.36 18.01 -20.79
CA ASN A 41 -15.82 17.63 -22.11
C ASN A 41 -17.28 18.08 -22.38
N PRO A 42 -17.54 18.89 -23.42
CA PRO A 42 -18.88 19.42 -23.70
C PRO A 42 -19.94 18.35 -23.97
N ASN A 43 -19.58 17.23 -24.60
CA ASN A 43 -20.54 16.17 -24.92
C ASN A 43 -20.95 15.41 -23.67
N LEU A 44 -20.02 15.15 -22.75
CA LEU A 44 -20.34 14.53 -21.46
C LEU A 44 -21.15 15.48 -20.56
N GLN A 45 -20.84 16.77 -20.55
CA GLN A 45 -21.61 17.78 -19.81
C GLN A 45 -23.05 17.89 -20.31
N ARG A 46 -23.26 17.88 -21.64
CA ARG A 46 -24.61 17.89 -22.26
C ARG A 46 -25.45 16.70 -21.85
N LEU A 47 -24.83 15.54 -21.64
CA LEU A 47 -25.49 14.31 -21.21
C LEU A 47 -25.59 14.20 -19.67
N ASN A 48 -25.18 15.23 -18.93
CA ASN A 48 -25.10 15.25 -17.47
C ASN A 48 -24.27 14.06 -16.90
N ILE A 49 -23.22 13.66 -17.63
CA ILE A 49 -22.32 12.57 -17.23
C ILE A 49 -21.22 13.15 -16.36
N LYS A 50 -21.31 12.90 -15.05
CA LYS A 50 -20.25 13.30 -14.10
C LYS A 50 -19.12 12.28 -14.09
N THR A 51 -17.90 12.80 -14.06
CA THR A 51 -16.67 12.00 -14.01
C THR A 51 -15.90 12.28 -12.72
N ASP A 52 -15.41 11.22 -12.07
CA ASP A 52 -14.49 11.33 -10.93
C ASP A 52 -13.34 10.31 -11.02
N ARG A 53 -12.44 10.31 -10.02
CA ARG A 53 -11.25 9.45 -9.96
C ARG A 53 -11.04 8.78 -8.60
N ILE A 54 -10.45 7.60 -8.63
CA ILE A 54 -10.05 6.83 -7.44
C ILE A 54 -8.62 6.27 -7.60
N PHE A 55 -7.87 6.16 -6.51
CA PHE A 55 -6.51 5.61 -6.53
C PHE A 55 -6.37 4.28 -5.77
N GLY A 56 -7.38 3.91 -4.98
CA GLY A 56 -7.54 2.59 -4.38
C GLY A 56 -7.55 2.65 -2.86
N LEU A 57 -8.44 1.84 -2.28
CA LEU A 57 -8.62 1.69 -0.84
C LEU A 57 -7.40 0.95 -0.26
N ASN A 58 -6.34 1.66 0.10
CA ASN A 58 -5.17 1.05 0.74
C ASN A 58 -5.56 0.35 2.05
N ARG A 59 -5.68 -0.98 2.01
CA ARG A 59 -6.07 -1.83 3.16
C ARG A 59 -5.07 -1.80 4.32
N ASN A 60 -3.85 -1.30 4.12
CA ASN A 60 -2.79 -1.31 5.13
C ASN A 60 -2.74 -0.05 6.02
N THR A 61 -3.75 0.82 5.99
CA THR A 61 -3.70 2.15 6.63
C THR A 61 -4.89 2.45 7.53
N GLU A 62 -5.30 1.45 8.31
CA GLU A 62 -6.20 1.65 9.45
C GLU A 62 -5.40 2.23 10.62
N GLY A 63 -5.46 3.56 10.81
CA GLY A 63 -4.83 4.18 11.97
C GLY A 63 -4.79 5.71 12.07
N ASN A 64 -4.97 6.47 10.98
CA ASN A 64 -4.89 7.94 11.01
C ASN A 64 -6.19 8.59 10.56
N GLU A 65 -6.62 9.66 11.23
CA GLU A 65 -7.80 10.45 10.84
C GLU A 65 -7.69 10.98 9.40
N GLU A 66 -6.48 11.29 8.93
CA GLU A 66 -6.20 11.78 7.58
C GLU A 66 -6.21 10.67 6.52
N SER A 67 -5.77 9.44 6.87
CA SER A 67 -5.94 8.25 6.01
C SER A 67 -7.37 7.75 6.01
N THR A 68 -8.10 7.98 7.10
CA THR A 68 -9.54 7.70 7.23
C THR A 68 -10.34 8.72 6.43
N ALA A 69 -9.93 9.99 6.36
CA ALA A 69 -10.52 11.01 5.51
C ALA A 69 -10.31 10.69 4.02
N SER A 70 -9.07 10.35 3.61
CA SER A 70 -8.79 9.93 2.23
C SER A 70 -9.53 8.63 1.85
N ARG A 71 -9.66 7.67 2.77
CA ARG A 71 -10.44 6.43 2.56
C ARG A 71 -11.94 6.70 2.52
N SER A 72 -12.45 7.58 3.38
CA SER A 72 -13.85 7.98 3.41
C SER A 72 -14.23 8.74 2.15
N GLU A 73 -13.36 9.63 1.65
CA GLU A 73 -13.52 10.31 0.36
C GLU A 73 -13.57 9.31 -0.80
N GLU A 74 -12.67 8.32 -0.82
CA GLU A 74 -12.70 7.26 -1.84
C GLU A 74 -13.96 6.39 -1.74
N LEU A 75 -14.42 6.05 -0.53
CA LEU A 75 -15.67 5.33 -0.30
C LEU A 75 -16.89 6.16 -0.73
N GLU A 76 -16.89 7.46 -0.48
CA GLU A 76 -17.94 8.36 -0.92
C GLU A 76 -18.01 8.41 -2.44
N LYS A 77 -16.87 8.52 -3.13
CA LYS A 77 -16.81 8.45 -4.60
C LYS A 77 -17.34 7.13 -5.14
N LEU A 78 -17.05 6.01 -4.46
CA LEU A 78 -17.64 4.71 -4.81
C LEU A 78 -19.14 4.67 -4.58
N ALA A 79 -19.64 5.26 -3.49
CA ALA A 79 -21.07 5.35 -3.22
C ALA A 79 -21.77 6.23 -4.28
N GLN A 80 -21.18 7.37 -4.64
CA GLN A 80 -21.64 8.24 -5.73
C GLN A 80 -21.61 7.54 -7.09
N PHE A 81 -20.62 6.68 -7.33
CA PHE A 81 -20.58 5.88 -8.55
C PHE A 81 -21.66 4.79 -8.56
N SER A 82 -21.83 4.09 -7.43
CA SER A 82 -22.82 3.03 -7.27
C SER A 82 -24.26 3.56 -7.40
N ASN A 83 -24.55 4.71 -6.81
CA ASN A 83 -25.88 5.34 -6.88
C ASN A 83 -26.13 6.12 -8.20
N GLY A 84 -25.14 6.21 -9.10
CA GLY A 84 -25.27 6.84 -10.41
C GLY A 84 -25.06 8.36 -10.43
N THR A 85 -24.73 8.99 -9.29
CA THR A 85 -24.36 10.42 -9.22
C THR A 85 -23.11 10.70 -10.05
N VAL A 86 -22.10 9.82 -9.94
CA VAL A 86 -20.93 9.77 -10.82
C VAL A 86 -21.12 8.60 -11.78
N ARG A 87 -20.95 8.85 -13.07
CA ARG A 87 -21.21 7.82 -14.10
C ARG A 87 -19.94 7.35 -14.80
N VAL A 88 -18.86 8.10 -14.69
CA VAL A 88 -17.54 7.71 -15.17
C VAL A 88 -16.54 7.76 -14.02
N LEU A 89 -15.84 6.66 -13.76
CA LEU A 89 -14.81 6.59 -12.73
C LEU A 89 -13.47 6.25 -13.36
N VAL A 90 -12.46 7.11 -13.18
CA VAL A 90 -11.10 6.88 -13.64
C VAL A 90 -10.26 6.29 -12.51
N SER A 91 -9.63 5.14 -12.75
CA SER A 91 -8.97 4.36 -11.71
C SER A 91 -7.60 3.83 -12.12
N THR A 92 -6.69 3.69 -11.15
CA THR A 92 -5.46 2.91 -11.33
C THR A 92 -5.68 1.41 -11.06
N SER A 93 -4.71 0.58 -11.46
CA SER A 93 -4.66 -0.88 -11.21
C SER A 93 -4.94 -1.30 -9.76
N VAL A 94 -4.50 -0.49 -8.79
CA VAL A 94 -4.67 -0.77 -7.36
C VAL A 94 -6.15 -0.78 -6.93
N ALA A 95 -7.02 -0.07 -7.66
CA ALA A 95 -8.46 -0.12 -7.42
C ALA A 95 -9.20 -1.15 -8.28
N GLU A 96 -8.49 -1.98 -9.06
CA GLU A 96 -9.10 -3.13 -9.74
C GLU A 96 -9.58 -4.18 -8.73
N GLU A 97 -8.82 -4.39 -7.65
CA GLU A 97 -9.15 -5.34 -6.57
C GLU A 97 -9.98 -4.67 -5.47
N GLY A 98 -11.20 -5.17 -5.26
CA GLY A 98 -12.07 -4.76 -4.15
C GLY A 98 -13.03 -3.60 -4.45
N LEU A 99 -13.01 -3.07 -5.67
CA LEU A 99 -14.01 -2.14 -6.16
C LEU A 99 -15.27 -2.93 -6.56
N ASP A 100 -16.25 -2.96 -5.66
CA ASP A 100 -17.54 -3.57 -5.93
C ASP A 100 -18.40 -2.64 -6.79
N VAL A 101 -18.42 -2.92 -8.08
CA VAL A 101 -19.11 -2.14 -9.11
C VAL A 101 -20.04 -3.04 -9.92
N SER A 102 -20.87 -3.81 -9.23
CA SER A 102 -22.02 -4.56 -9.80
C SER A 102 -22.80 -3.75 -10.86
N ALA A 103 -22.85 -2.45 -10.61
CA ALA A 103 -23.43 -1.38 -11.38
C ALA A 103 -22.76 -1.03 -12.74
N CYS A 104 -21.48 -1.38 -12.93
CA CYS A 104 -20.68 -0.99 -14.10
C CYS A 104 -20.96 -1.89 -15.31
N ASN A 105 -21.20 -1.27 -16.47
CA ASN A 105 -21.51 -1.96 -17.72
C ASN A 105 -20.54 -1.63 -18.88
N LEU A 106 -19.57 -0.74 -18.66
CA LEU A 106 -18.48 -0.50 -19.61
C LEU A 106 -17.15 -0.34 -18.87
N VAL A 107 -16.16 -1.16 -19.24
CA VAL A 107 -14.79 -1.03 -18.76
C VAL A 107 -13.87 -0.66 -19.92
N ILE A 108 -13.18 0.46 -19.80
CA ILE A 108 -12.19 0.94 -20.75
C ILE A 108 -10.81 0.79 -20.12
N LYS A 109 -9.91 0.08 -20.77
CA LYS A 109 -8.49 0.01 -20.38
C LYS A 109 -7.69 0.95 -21.28
N TYR A 110 -7.12 2.00 -20.72
CA TYR A 110 -6.35 3.00 -21.48
C TYR A 110 -4.85 2.79 -21.32
N ASN A 111 -4.17 2.36 -22.40
CA ASN A 111 -2.75 1.99 -22.41
C ASN A 111 -2.37 1.06 -21.25
N TYR A 112 -3.28 0.16 -20.88
CA TYR A 112 -3.17 -0.65 -19.69
C TYR A 112 -3.77 -2.04 -19.96
N SER A 113 -3.07 -3.11 -19.58
CA SER A 113 -3.63 -4.46 -19.58
C SER A 113 -3.07 -5.24 -18.39
N THR A 114 -3.95 -5.87 -17.62
CA THR A 114 -3.62 -6.80 -16.52
C THR A 114 -3.74 -8.26 -16.96
N ASN A 115 -3.46 -9.19 -16.05
CA ASN A 115 -3.71 -10.61 -16.27
C ASN A 115 -5.22 -10.92 -16.37
N GLU A 116 -5.55 -12.11 -16.88
CA GLU A 116 -6.90 -12.64 -17.12
C GLU A 116 -7.85 -12.64 -15.89
N ILE A 117 -7.30 -12.46 -14.68
CA ILE A 117 -8.01 -12.44 -13.40
C ILE A 117 -9.07 -11.32 -13.32
N ALA A 118 -8.89 -10.24 -14.06
CA ALA A 118 -9.83 -9.11 -14.13
C ALA A 118 -11.26 -9.52 -14.53
N HIS A 119 -11.39 -10.57 -15.34
CA HIS A 119 -12.69 -11.06 -15.82
C HIS A 119 -13.33 -12.10 -14.89
N VAL A 120 -12.54 -12.99 -14.28
CA VAL A 120 -13.04 -13.96 -13.28
C VAL A 120 -13.61 -13.25 -12.04
N GLN A 121 -13.00 -12.13 -11.62
CA GLN A 121 -13.54 -11.29 -10.54
C GLN A 121 -14.85 -10.57 -10.91
N ARG A 122 -15.15 -10.36 -12.21
CA ARG A 122 -16.44 -9.80 -12.67
C ARG A 122 -17.58 -10.80 -12.52
N ARG A 123 -17.34 -12.10 -12.79
CA ARG A 123 -18.37 -13.16 -12.63
C ARG A 123 -18.70 -13.44 -11.17
N GLY A 124 -17.70 -13.54 -10.29
CA GLY A 124 -17.92 -13.85 -8.87
C GLY A 124 -18.68 -12.77 -8.07
N ARG A 125 -18.89 -11.58 -8.66
CA ARG A 125 -19.54 -10.41 -8.03
C ARG A 125 -20.84 -9.99 -8.72
N GLY A 126 -21.49 -10.90 -9.45
CA GLY A 126 -22.84 -10.69 -10.01
C GLY A 126 -22.99 -9.39 -10.81
N ARG A 127 -22.23 -9.23 -11.91
CA ARG A 127 -22.34 -8.06 -12.79
C ARG A 127 -23.28 -8.31 -13.97
N ALA A 128 -23.87 -7.24 -14.49
CA ALA A 128 -24.84 -7.26 -15.58
C ALA A 128 -24.38 -8.12 -16.75
N SER A 129 -25.30 -8.92 -17.30
CA SER A 129 -25.13 -9.86 -18.41
C SER A 129 -24.50 -9.26 -19.68
N ASP A 130 -24.46 -7.93 -19.80
CA ASP A 130 -24.09 -7.19 -21.02
C ASP A 130 -22.90 -6.23 -20.83
N SER A 131 -22.04 -6.46 -19.82
CA SER A 131 -20.89 -5.55 -19.59
C SER A 131 -19.84 -5.64 -20.70
N LYS A 132 -19.51 -4.51 -21.34
CA LYS A 132 -18.48 -4.41 -22.40
C LYS A 132 -17.10 -4.11 -21.80
N SER A 133 -16.04 -4.70 -22.37
CA SER A 133 -14.64 -4.46 -21.97
C SER A 133 -13.80 -4.11 -23.18
N ILE A 134 -13.14 -2.95 -23.18
CA ILE A 134 -12.45 -2.41 -24.36
C ILE A 134 -11.03 -1.99 -23.98
N LEU A 135 -10.05 -2.42 -24.76
CA LEU A 135 -8.68 -1.90 -24.70
C LEU A 135 -8.50 -0.78 -25.73
N ILE A 136 -8.04 0.38 -25.26
CA ILE A 136 -7.62 1.50 -26.12
C ILE A 136 -6.12 1.65 -25.93
N THR A 137 -5.36 1.22 -26.94
CA THR A 137 -3.91 1.31 -26.97
C THR A 137 -3.40 1.53 -28.38
N ASN A 138 -2.24 2.18 -28.50
CA ASN A 138 -1.43 2.18 -29.72
C ASN A 138 -0.27 1.18 -29.63
N ASP A 139 -0.09 0.52 -28.48
CA ASP A 139 0.97 -0.45 -28.24
C ASP A 139 0.55 -1.85 -28.70
N GLU A 140 1.25 -2.38 -29.70
CA GLU A 140 1.00 -3.70 -30.27
C GLU A 140 1.31 -4.83 -29.28
N SER A 141 2.25 -4.63 -28.34
CA SER A 141 2.54 -5.62 -27.30
C SER A 141 1.37 -5.78 -26.33
N LEU A 142 0.77 -4.67 -25.90
CA LEU A 142 -0.43 -4.67 -25.06
C LEU A 142 -1.62 -5.28 -25.80
N ARG A 143 -1.75 -5.05 -27.11
CA ARG A 143 -2.79 -5.68 -27.92
C ARG A 143 -2.65 -7.20 -27.97
N LYS A 144 -1.44 -7.70 -28.22
CA LYS A 144 -1.15 -9.15 -28.21
C LYS A 144 -1.41 -9.77 -26.84
N GLN A 145 -1.01 -9.08 -25.78
CA GLN A 145 -1.28 -9.52 -24.41
C GLN A 145 -2.78 -9.63 -24.13
N GLU A 146 -3.59 -8.65 -24.55
CA GLU A 146 -5.03 -8.68 -24.35
C GLU A 146 -5.70 -9.80 -25.15
N ILE A 147 -5.24 -10.09 -26.36
CA ILE A 147 -5.71 -11.25 -27.15
C ILE A 147 -5.42 -12.55 -26.40
N ALA A 148 -4.20 -12.73 -25.91
CA ALA A 148 -3.83 -13.91 -25.12
C ALA A 148 -4.66 -14.02 -23.83
N ASN A 149 -4.97 -12.90 -23.18
CA ASN A 149 -5.83 -12.89 -22.00
C ASN A 149 -7.27 -13.32 -22.32
N MET A 150 -7.84 -12.87 -23.45
CA MET A 150 -9.17 -13.33 -23.90
C MET A 150 -9.19 -14.83 -24.22
N GLU A 151 -8.09 -15.40 -24.73
CA GLU A 151 -7.98 -16.84 -24.95
C GLU A 151 -7.89 -17.62 -23.64
N LYS A 152 -7.08 -17.15 -22.68
CA LYS A 152 -7.01 -17.73 -21.34
C LYS A 152 -8.35 -17.69 -20.61
N GLU A 153 -9.11 -16.61 -20.77
CA GLU A 153 -10.45 -16.49 -20.21
C GLU A 153 -11.35 -17.62 -20.71
N LYS A 154 -11.43 -17.83 -22.03
CA LYS A 154 -12.21 -18.93 -22.62
C LYS A 154 -11.77 -20.31 -22.10
N LEU A 155 -10.46 -20.50 -21.89
CA LEU A 155 -9.93 -21.72 -21.29
C LEU A 155 -10.36 -21.88 -19.83
N CYS A 156 -10.33 -20.81 -19.03
CA CYS A 156 -10.82 -20.82 -17.66
C CYS A 156 -12.32 -21.15 -17.59
N GLU A 157 -13.15 -20.58 -18.48
CA GLU A 157 -14.58 -20.87 -18.51
C GLU A 157 -14.86 -22.33 -18.82
N LYS A 158 -14.17 -22.89 -19.82
CA LYS A 158 -14.23 -24.32 -20.14
C LYS A 158 -13.76 -25.18 -18.98
N ALA A 159 -12.67 -24.80 -18.30
CA ALA A 159 -12.14 -25.54 -17.16
C ALA A 159 -13.14 -25.57 -15.99
N ILE A 160 -13.81 -24.45 -15.70
CA ILE A 160 -14.86 -24.39 -14.68
C ILE A 160 -16.04 -25.29 -15.06
N GLN A 161 -16.49 -25.23 -16.32
CA GLN A 161 -17.58 -26.07 -16.81
C GLN A 161 -17.23 -27.56 -16.68
N LEU A 162 -16.06 -27.98 -17.15
CA LEU A 162 -15.59 -29.36 -17.04
C LEU A 162 -15.49 -29.83 -15.57
N ALA A 163 -15.04 -28.95 -14.66
CA ALA A 163 -14.99 -29.25 -13.24
C ALA A 163 -16.39 -29.40 -12.62
N GLN A 164 -17.39 -28.66 -13.10
CA GLN A 164 -18.79 -28.76 -12.68
C GLN A 164 -19.49 -30.00 -13.27
N GLU A 165 -19.12 -30.42 -14.48
CA GLU A 165 -19.67 -31.62 -15.12
C GLU A 165 -19.13 -32.91 -14.46
N ASN A 166 -17.86 -32.91 -14.02
CA ASN A 166 -17.20 -34.06 -13.40
C ASN A 166 -16.72 -33.77 -11.98
N ILE A 167 -17.64 -33.35 -11.09
CA ILE A 167 -17.32 -32.93 -9.71
C ILE A 167 -16.53 -34.00 -8.94
N SER A 168 -16.92 -35.27 -9.04
CA SER A 168 -16.27 -36.36 -8.29
C SER A 168 -14.82 -36.59 -8.71
N GLU A 169 -14.53 -36.56 -10.03
CA GLU A 169 -13.17 -36.71 -10.55
C GLU A 169 -12.32 -35.47 -10.20
N PHE A 170 -12.91 -34.28 -10.30
CA PHE A 170 -12.26 -33.04 -9.90
C PHE A 170 -11.90 -33.05 -8.41
N GLN A 171 -12.79 -33.51 -7.52
CA GLN A 171 -12.51 -33.65 -6.09
C GLN A 171 -11.35 -34.62 -5.82
N LEU A 172 -11.31 -35.76 -6.52
CA LEU A 172 -10.19 -36.71 -6.40
C LEU A 172 -8.86 -36.09 -6.83
N LEU A 173 -8.86 -35.30 -7.91
CA LEU A 173 -7.67 -34.58 -8.37
C LEU A 173 -7.22 -33.54 -7.35
N ILE A 174 -8.14 -32.78 -6.76
CA ILE A 174 -7.85 -31.78 -5.72
C ILE A 174 -7.23 -32.46 -4.49
N ASN A 175 -7.77 -33.59 -4.04
CA ASN A 175 -7.22 -34.32 -2.90
C ASN A 175 -5.79 -34.79 -3.20
N ARG A 176 -5.55 -35.39 -4.37
CA ARG A 176 -4.20 -35.82 -4.78
C ARG A 176 -3.22 -34.66 -4.84
N LYS A 177 -3.61 -33.52 -5.43
CA LYS A 177 -2.76 -32.31 -5.49
C LYS A 177 -2.54 -31.70 -4.11
N SER A 178 -3.53 -31.76 -3.24
CA SER A 178 -3.38 -31.32 -1.85
C SER A 178 -2.35 -32.18 -1.12
N ASP A 179 -2.41 -33.51 -1.30
CA ASP A 179 -1.44 -34.45 -0.71
C ASP A 179 -0.02 -34.26 -1.27
N GLU A 180 0.14 -33.91 -2.55
CA GLU A 180 1.44 -33.56 -3.13
C GLU A 180 2.03 -32.27 -2.52
N ILE A 181 1.19 -31.26 -2.27
CA ILE A 181 1.62 -29.94 -1.78
C ILE A 181 1.78 -29.93 -0.24
N TRP A 182 1.05 -30.79 0.46
CA TRP A 182 0.98 -30.84 1.92
C TRP A 182 2.35 -31.00 2.61
N PRO A 183 3.25 -31.90 2.17
CA PRO A 183 4.60 -32.02 2.75
C PRO A 183 5.40 -30.73 2.66
N ARG A 184 5.29 -29.99 1.54
CA ARG A 184 5.98 -28.69 1.38
C ARG A 184 5.45 -27.66 2.37
N LEU A 185 4.13 -27.56 2.50
CA LEU A 185 3.48 -26.65 3.45
C LEU A 185 3.81 -27.00 4.91
N GLN A 186 3.85 -28.29 5.24
CA GLN A 186 4.26 -28.76 6.57
C GLN A 186 5.72 -28.42 6.86
N SER A 187 6.62 -28.64 5.90
CA SER A 187 8.04 -28.31 6.03
C SER A 187 8.24 -26.80 6.25
N GLU A 188 7.60 -25.96 5.43
CA GLU A 188 7.66 -24.49 5.58
C GLU A 188 7.14 -24.02 6.94
N ARG A 189 6.04 -24.59 7.44
CA ARG A 189 5.51 -24.26 8.78
C ARG A 189 6.45 -24.74 9.89
N THR A 190 6.97 -25.95 9.77
CA THR A 190 7.87 -26.55 10.78
C THR A 190 9.17 -25.77 10.86
N GLU A 191 9.74 -25.37 9.72
CA GLU A 191 10.95 -24.56 9.65
C GLU A 191 10.73 -23.17 10.25
N LYS A 192 9.57 -22.54 9.98
CA LYS A 192 9.22 -21.26 10.62
C LYS A 192 9.19 -21.37 12.15
N ILE A 193 8.56 -22.43 12.68
CA ILE A 193 8.52 -22.70 14.13
C ILE A 193 9.92 -22.96 14.68
N ARG A 194 10.75 -23.71 13.93
CA ARG A 194 12.13 -24.01 14.30
C ARG A 194 12.97 -22.72 14.40
N ILE A 195 12.90 -21.86 13.39
CA ILE A 195 13.58 -20.55 13.38
C ILE A 195 13.13 -19.70 14.56
N ASP A 196 11.81 -19.61 14.80
CA ASP A 196 11.26 -18.84 15.92
C ASP A 196 11.85 -19.34 17.27
N ARG A 197 11.84 -20.65 17.51
CA ARG A 197 12.42 -21.25 18.72
C ARG A 197 13.93 -21.04 18.83
N MET A 198 14.66 -21.15 17.71
CA MET A 198 16.10 -20.92 17.70
C MET A 198 16.45 -19.47 18.06
N LEU A 199 15.69 -18.51 17.56
CA LEU A 199 15.89 -17.09 17.87
C LEU A 199 15.56 -16.77 19.34
N GLU A 200 14.50 -17.37 19.88
CA GLU A 200 14.15 -17.26 21.31
C GLU A 200 15.26 -17.82 22.21
N LEU A 201 15.84 -18.97 21.85
CA LEU A 201 16.95 -19.58 22.60
C LEU A 201 18.26 -18.80 22.47
N LYS A 202 18.52 -18.16 21.32
CA LYS A 202 19.78 -17.41 21.09
C LYS A 202 19.92 -16.22 22.05
N ASN A 203 18.79 -15.64 22.48
CA ASN A 203 18.69 -14.49 23.41
C ASN A 203 19.75 -13.39 23.19
N SER A 204 20.17 -13.18 21.93
CA SER A 204 21.21 -12.23 21.60
C SER A 204 20.63 -10.83 21.54
N THR A 205 21.27 -9.89 22.23
CA THR A 205 20.94 -8.47 22.11
C THR A 205 21.83 -7.85 21.03
N TYR A 206 21.21 -7.07 20.14
CA TYR A 206 21.93 -6.40 19.06
C TYR A 206 21.85 -4.89 19.28
N ARG A 207 22.99 -4.21 19.16
CA ARG A 207 23.03 -2.77 18.99
C ARG A 207 22.66 -2.43 17.56
N ILE A 208 21.74 -1.49 17.41
CA ILE A 208 21.30 -0.97 16.12
C ILE A 208 21.97 0.38 15.94
N VAL A 209 22.81 0.49 14.92
CA VAL A 209 23.59 1.70 14.64
C VAL A 209 23.26 2.29 13.28
N CYS A 210 23.51 3.59 13.12
CA CYS A 210 23.36 4.29 11.86
C CYS A 210 24.34 3.75 10.82
N ARG A 211 23.85 3.36 9.63
CA ARG A 211 24.72 2.84 8.55
C ARG A 211 25.77 3.83 8.05
N LYS A 212 25.51 5.14 8.15
CA LYS A 212 26.41 6.19 7.64
C LYS A 212 27.54 6.54 8.61
N CYS A 213 27.26 6.64 9.91
CA CYS A 213 28.21 7.17 10.88
C CYS A 213 28.43 6.27 12.11
N ASP A 214 27.83 5.07 12.14
CA ASP A 214 27.92 4.11 13.24
C ASP A 214 27.48 4.61 14.63
N GLY A 215 26.80 5.76 14.68
CA GLY A 215 26.18 6.27 15.90
C GLY A 215 25.10 5.33 16.40
N LEU A 216 25.06 5.08 17.71
CA LEU A 216 24.08 4.21 18.35
C LEU A 216 22.67 4.82 18.23
N LEU A 217 21.73 4.02 17.73
CA LEU A 217 20.34 4.40 17.59
C LEU A 217 19.48 3.83 18.72
N CYS A 218 19.51 2.51 18.87
CA CYS A 218 18.77 1.77 19.88
C CYS A 218 19.28 0.33 19.96
N THR A 219 18.62 -0.52 20.73
CA THR A 219 18.89 -1.96 20.81
C THR A 219 17.78 -2.78 20.14
N SER A 220 18.01 -4.07 19.93
CA SER A 220 16.98 -5.01 19.46
C SER A 220 15.79 -5.11 20.41
N GLN A 221 15.98 -4.86 21.71
CA GLN A 221 14.91 -4.90 22.73
C GLN A 221 13.97 -3.70 22.63
N ASP A 222 14.47 -2.58 22.09
CA ASP A 222 13.70 -1.37 21.85
C ASP A 222 12.81 -1.47 20.61
N ILE A 223 12.99 -2.49 19.77
CA ILE A 223 12.18 -2.66 18.56
C ILE A 223 10.95 -3.49 18.87
N SER A 224 9.79 -2.92 18.59
CA SER A 224 8.50 -3.60 18.66
C SER A 224 7.84 -3.67 17.29
N SER A 225 6.99 -4.68 17.10
CA SER A 225 6.23 -4.87 15.86
C SER A 225 4.74 -4.63 16.07
N ARG A 226 4.10 -4.08 15.04
CA ARG A 226 2.64 -4.00 14.90
C ARG A 226 2.23 -4.70 13.62
N GLN A 227 1.29 -5.65 13.71
CA GLN A 227 0.81 -6.48 12.59
C GLN A 227 1.95 -7.15 11.79
N ASP A 228 3.05 -7.51 12.43
CA ASP A 228 4.23 -8.17 11.84
C ASP A 228 4.97 -7.42 10.71
N ASN A 229 4.49 -6.25 10.28
CA ASN A 229 5.01 -5.54 9.10
C ASN A 229 5.47 -4.11 9.40
N MET A 230 5.14 -3.57 10.57
CA MET A 230 5.58 -2.24 11.00
C MET A 230 6.47 -2.35 12.24
N PHE A 231 7.70 -1.85 12.16
CA PHE A 231 8.73 -1.97 13.19
C PHE A 231 9.02 -0.62 13.81
N LEU A 232 8.60 -0.48 15.08
CA LEU A 232 8.60 0.75 15.85
C LEU A 232 9.79 0.75 16.81
N VAL A 233 10.42 1.91 16.98
CA VAL A 233 11.37 2.12 18.08
C VAL A 233 10.59 2.59 19.31
N CYS A 234 10.67 1.83 20.39
CA CYS A 234 10.00 2.06 21.67
C CYS A 234 11.01 2.48 22.75
N ASN A 235 11.84 3.46 22.45
CA ASN A 235 12.83 4.02 23.36
C ASN A 235 12.73 5.55 23.38
N PRO A 236 12.31 6.19 24.49
CA PRO A 236 12.17 7.64 24.60
C PRO A 236 13.41 8.44 24.25
N GLU A 237 14.59 7.90 24.53
CA GLU A 237 15.87 8.56 24.28
C GLU A 237 16.15 8.67 22.77
N PHE A 238 15.53 7.81 21.96
CA PHE A 238 15.61 7.87 20.50
C PHE A 238 15.18 9.24 19.96
N TRP A 239 14.24 9.93 20.63
CA TRP A 239 13.82 11.26 20.22
C TRP A 239 14.95 12.30 20.30
N LYS A 240 15.91 12.15 21.21
CA LYS A 240 17.01 13.12 21.38
C LYS A 240 18.03 13.06 20.24
N ILE A 241 18.13 11.92 19.56
CA ILE A 241 19.13 11.65 18.53
C ILE A 241 18.57 11.71 17.10
N VAL A 242 17.35 12.22 16.91
CA VAL A 242 16.74 12.35 15.59
C VAL A 242 16.18 13.75 15.32
N VAL A 243 16.20 14.15 14.06
CA VAL A 243 15.48 15.32 13.54
C VAL A 243 14.33 14.84 12.67
N ILE A 244 13.18 15.48 12.78
CA ILE A 244 12.00 15.15 11.98
C ILE A 244 11.81 16.25 10.94
N LEU A 245 11.86 15.86 9.67
CA LEU A 245 11.49 16.75 8.57
C LEU A 245 10.04 16.49 8.18
N PRO A 246 9.14 17.50 8.26
CA PRO A 246 7.77 17.34 7.82
C PRO A 246 7.74 17.04 6.32
N VAL A 247 6.90 16.08 5.93
CA VAL A 247 6.62 15.80 4.52
C VAL A 247 5.29 16.47 4.15
N GLN A 248 5.14 16.85 2.88
CA GLN A 248 3.91 17.43 2.34
C GLN A 248 2.66 16.60 2.74
N PRO A 249 1.49 17.23 2.97
CA PRO A 249 0.29 16.64 3.62
C PRO A 249 -0.37 15.44 2.90
N ASN A 250 0.19 14.96 1.79
CA ASN A 250 -0.39 13.88 0.97
C ASN A 250 0.29 12.51 1.14
N ALA A 251 1.13 12.31 2.17
CA ALA A 251 1.81 11.05 2.45
C ALA A 251 1.27 10.39 3.74
N TYR A 252 1.20 9.05 3.77
CA TYR A 252 0.86 8.25 4.97
C TYR A 252 1.81 8.45 6.18
N THR A 253 2.83 9.29 6.01
CA THR A 253 3.92 9.55 6.94
C THR A 253 3.91 11.03 7.29
N ARG A 254 3.93 11.36 8.59
CA ARG A 254 3.99 12.75 9.05
C ARG A 254 5.35 13.41 8.86
N GLY A 255 6.38 12.62 8.59
CA GLY A 255 7.71 13.14 8.38
C GLY A 255 8.73 12.07 8.05
N SER A 256 9.88 12.51 7.57
CA SER A 256 11.09 11.69 7.47
C SER A 256 11.94 11.88 8.71
N ILE A 257 12.46 10.78 9.25
CA ILE A 257 13.34 10.78 10.42
C ILE A 257 14.78 10.78 9.93
N LEU A 258 15.54 11.79 10.33
CA LEU A 258 16.97 11.92 10.07
C LEU A 258 17.78 11.73 11.36
N HIS A 259 19.00 11.23 11.22
CA HIS A 259 19.92 11.09 12.34
C HIS A 259 20.52 12.45 12.76
N ALA A 260 20.33 12.85 14.02
CA ALA A 260 20.81 14.11 14.60
C ALA A 260 22.24 13.99 15.15
N ALA A 261 23.17 13.51 14.34
CA ALA A 261 24.59 13.44 14.69
C ALA A 261 25.41 14.46 13.87
N PRO A 262 26.49 15.05 14.45
CA PRO A 262 27.38 15.94 13.72
C PRO A 262 27.82 15.32 12.39
N ASN A 263 27.65 16.05 11.29
CA ASN A 263 28.02 15.62 9.93
C ASN A 263 27.33 14.35 9.40
N CYS A 264 26.26 13.85 10.03
CA CYS A 264 25.54 12.66 9.56
C CYS A 264 24.31 13.00 8.71
N GLY A 265 23.21 13.45 9.32
CA GLY A 265 21.95 13.78 8.63
C GLY A 265 21.34 12.65 7.79
N SER A 266 21.74 11.40 8.01
CA SER A 266 21.27 10.28 7.19
C SER A 266 19.78 10.01 7.41
N PRO A 267 19.01 9.66 6.36
CA PRO A 267 17.64 9.21 6.53
C PRO A 267 17.62 7.88 7.27
N LEU A 268 16.94 7.83 8.41
CA LEU A 268 16.78 6.63 9.21
C LEU A 268 15.47 5.91 8.88
N GLY A 269 14.40 6.67 8.64
CA GLY A 269 13.09 6.10 8.31
C GLY A 269 11.97 7.13 8.32
N GLN A 270 10.81 6.74 8.81
CA GLN A 270 9.57 7.50 8.68
C GLN A 270 8.87 7.67 10.03
N LEU A 271 8.16 8.78 10.18
CA LEU A 271 7.27 9.03 11.30
C LEU A 271 5.85 8.60 10.91
N VAL A 272 5.29 7.66 11.66
CA VAL A 272 3.92 7.17 11.47
C VAL A 272 3.08 7.55 12.68
N VAL A 273 1.78 7.69 12.48
CA VAL A 273 0.83 7.83 13.58
C VAL A 273 0.19 6.47 13.82
N VAL A 274 0.03 6.11 15.09
CA VAL A 274 -0.63 4.87 15.51
C VAL A 274 -1.87 5.20 16.36
N PRO A 275 -2.91 4.34 16.37
CA PRO A 275 -4.06 4.47 17.25
C PRO A 275 -3.67 4.79 18.70
N GLY A 276 -4.34 5.78 19.28
CA GLY A 276 -3.88 6.48 20.49
C GLY A 276 -3.20 7.84 20.20
N CYS A 277 -3.23 8.29 18.95
CA CYS A 277 -2.68 9.57 18.47
C CYS A 277 -1.19 9.79 18.80
N ALA A 278 -0.41 8.70 18.83
CA ALA A 278 1.01 8.77 19.10
C ALA A 278 1.81 8.80 17.79
N GLU A 279 2.70 9.77 17.66
CA GLU A 279 3.75 9.74 16.64
C GLU A 279 4.80 8.71 17.05
N MET A 280 5.04 7.72 16.18
CA MET A 280 5.98 6.63 16.42
C MET A 280 7.05 6.57 15.33
N PRO A 281 8.33 6.37 15.71
CA PRO A 281 9.41 6.25 14.75
C PRO A 281 9.50 4.85 14.15
N VAL A 282 9.55 4.76 12.81
CA VAL A 282 9.77 3.52 12.05
C VAL A 282 11.13 3.59 11.38
N LEU A 283 12.01 2.63 11.67
CA LEU A 283 13.32 2.52 11.04
C LEU A 283 13.25 1.76 9.71
N GLY A 284 14.00 2.23 8.71
CA GLY A 284 14.23 1.49 7.48
C GLY A 284 15.41 0.53 7.62
N ALA A 285 15.22 -0.77 7.41
CA ALA A 285 16.27 -1.78 7.55
C ALA A 285 17.56 -1.44 6.77
N LYS A 286 17.42 -0.91 5.54
CA LYS A 286 18.56 -0.50 4.70
C LYS A 286 19.43 0.63 5.28
N ASN A 287 18.92 1.38 6.26
CA ASN A 287 19.59 2.55 6.86
C ASN A 287 20.32 2.22 8.17
N ILE A 288 20.24 0.97 8.63
CA ILE A 288 20.79 0.53 9.91
C ILE A 288 21.77 -0.63 9.74
N VAL A 289 22.59 -0.84 10.77
CA VAL A 289 23.51 -1.97 10.89
C VAL A 289 23.29 -2.61 12.25
N LEU A 290 23.31 -3.93 12.30
CA LEU A 290 23.22 -4.70 13.54
C LEU A 290 24.62 -5.09 14.00
N ILE A 291 24.92 -4.86 15.28
CA ILE A 291 26.13 -5.33 15.93
C ILE A 291 25.70 -6.23 17.08
N ASP A 292 26.03 -7.51 17.00
CA ASP A 292 25.77 -8.47 18.07
C ASP A 292 26.60 -8.10 19.31
N GLU A 293 25.97 -8.00 20.48
CA GLU A 293 26.67 -7.62 21.72
C GLU A 293 27.58 -8.73 22.24
N ALA A 294 27.34 -9.99 21.87
CA ALA A 294 28.12 -11.11 22.38
C ALA A 294 29.49 -11.25 21.70
N ASP A 295 29.54 -11.10 20.38
CA ASP A 295 30.77 -11.31 19.57
C ASP A 295 31.22 -10.06 18.79
N GLY A 296 30.45 -8.97 18.85
CA GLY A 296 30.75 -7.74 18.11
C GLY A 296 30.51 -7.84 16.60
N LYS A 297 29.91 -8.93 16.10
CA LYS A 297 29.74 -9.17 14.68
C LYS A 297 28.83 -8.14 14.04
N ARG A 298 29.38 -7.44 13.05
CA ARG A 298 28.67 -6.43 12.25
C ARG A 298 27.92 -7.08 11.10
N SER A 299 26.62 -6.78 10.98
CA SER A 299 25.72 -7.30 9.96
C SER A 299 24.94 -6.19 9.27
N ILE A 300 25.14 -6.07 7.96
CA ILE A 300 24.40 -5.13 7.11
C ILE A 300 23.14 -5.83 6.61
N VAL A 301 21.99 -5.19 6.81
CA VAL A 301 20.67 -5.74 6.45
C VAL A 301 19.94 -4.77 5.53
N ASN A 302 19.17 -5.31 4.59
CA ASN A 302 18.41 -4.48 3.64
C ASN A 302 16.89 -4.57 3.87
N GLN A 303 16.42 -5.63 4.53
CA GLN A 303 14.99 -5.88 4.74
C GLN A 303 14.72 -6.39 6.16
N TRP A 304 13.61 -5.95 6.75
CA TRP A 304 13.17 -6.43 8.07
C TRP A 304 12.83 -7.92 8.11
N LYS A 305 12.44 -8.51 6.97
CA LYS A 305 12.22 -9.96 6.86
C LYS A 305 13.48 -10.75 7.23
N GLU A 306 14.66 -10.27 6.81
CA GLU A 306 15.94 -10.89 7.15
C GLU A 306 16.28 -10.74 8.64
N ILE A 307 16.02 -9.56 9.21
CA ILE A 307 16.22 -9.30 10.65
C ILE A 307 15.43 -10.31 11.49
N ARG A 308 14.15 -10.49 11.15
CA ARG A 308 13.23 -11.39 11.86
C ARG A 308 13.56 -12.87 11.74
N THR A 309 14.21 -13.30 10.66
CA THR A 309 14.50 -14.72 10.43
C THR A 309 15.89 -15.12 10.90
N LYS A 310 16.85 -14.19 10.98
CA LYS A 310 18.25 -14.51 11.29
C LYS A 310 18.78 -13.92 12.59
N TYR A 311 18.19 -12.83 13.08
CA TYR A 311 18.81 -12.03 14.15
C TYR A 311 17.97 -12.02 15.42
N PHE A 312 16.80 -11.38 15.39
CA PHE A 312 15.90 -11.29 16.54
C PHE A 312 14.46 -11.05 16.08
N LYS A 313 13.50 -11.39 16.94
CA LYS A 313 12.07 -11.21 16.68
C LYS A 313 11.53 -10.08 17.57
N PRO A 314 11.14 -8.93 17.00
CA PRO A 314 10.52 -7.84 17.75
C PRO A 314 9.25 -8.30 18.48
N LYS A 315 9.13 -7.95 19.76
CA LYS A 315 7.90 -8.17 20.54
C LYS A 315 6.72 -7.39 19.95
N ARG A 316 5.49 -7.76 20.29
CA ARG A 316 4.32 -6.96 19.92
C ARG A 316 4.33 -5.67 20.73
N VAL A 317 4.10 -4.53 20.06
CA VAL A 317 4.01 -3.24 20.73
C VAL A 317 2.84 -3.21 21.73
N THR A 318 3.08 -2.65 22.90
CA THR A 318 2.10 -2.47 23.98
C THR A 318 1.55 -1.04 24.01
N GLU A 319 0.37 -0.85 24.60
CA GLU A 319 -0.21 0.50 24.78
C GLU A 319 0.65 1.39 25.69
N LEU A 320 1.31 0.80 26.69
CA LEU A 320 2.21 1.51 27.59
C LEU A 320 3.42 2.08 26.85
N GLU A 321 4.07 1.29 25.98
CA GLU A 321 5.20 1.76 25.17
C GLU A 321 4.81 2.91 24.24
N VAL A 322 3.62 2.83 23.66
CA VAL A 322 3.06 3.90 22.81
C VAL A 322 2.84 5.17 23.62
N ALA A 323 2.24 5.07 24.81
CA ALA A 323 2.01 6.21 25.69
C ALA A 323 3.33 6.86 26.14
N VAL A 324 4.31 6.05 26.55
CA VAL A 324 5.65 6.51 26.98
C VAL A 324 6.36 7.26 25.84
N MET A 325 6.30 6.73 24.62
CA MET A 325 6.89 7.39 23.45
C MET A 325 6.21 8.71 23.10
N ARG A 326 4.87 8.75 23.18
CA ARG A 326 4.08 9.97 22.95
C ARG A 326 4.44 11.06 23.95
N ASP A 327 4.48 10.75 25.23
CA ASP A 327 4.75 11.73 26.28
C ASP A 327 6.18 12.30 26.16
N ALA A 328 7.14 11.45 25.80
CA ALA A 328 8.51 11.88 25.49
C ALA A 328 8.58 12.80 24.26
N ARG A 329 7.79 12.51 23.21
CA ARG A 329 7.71 13.34 22.00
C ARG A 329 7.14 14.72 22.32
N LEU A 330 6.07 14.78 23.10
CA LEU A 330 5.44 16.04 23.52
C LEU A 330 6.40 16.92 24.33
N LYS A 331 7.17 16.31 25.25
CA LYS A 331 8.22 17.02 26.00
C LYS A 331 9.25 17.62 25.04
N LYS A 332 9.74 16.84 24.06
CA LYS A 332 10.71 17.34 23.07
C LYS A 332 10.17 18.54 22.29
N ILE A 333 8.92 18.48 21.80
CA ILE A 333 8.29 19.60 21.09
C ILE A 333 8.20 20.83 22.00
N THR A 334 7.84 20.63 23.27
CA THR A 334 7.74 21.73 24.24
C THR A 334 9.10 22.40 24.46
N PHE A 335 10.19 21.63 24.58
CA PHE A 335 11.55 22.17 24.69
C PHE A 335 12.04 22.87 23.41
N GLU A 336 11.71 22.35 22.22
CA GLU A 336 12.00 23.00 20.94
C GLU A 336 11.29 24.36 20.81
N VAL A 337 10.09 24.51 21.39
CA VAL A 337 9.34 25.77 21.44
C VAL A 337 9.83 26.72 22.55
N SER A 338 10.51 26.20 23.59
CA SER A 338 10.89 26.93 24.81
C SER A 338 12.40 27.24 24.92
N GLY A 339 13.17 27.15 23.83
CA GLY A 339 14.61 27.44 23.80
C GLY A 339 14.97 28.89 24.21
N PRO A 340 16.25 29.18 24.52
CA PRO A 340 16.66 30.11 25.58
C PRO A 340 16.49 31.60 25.32
N ASP A 341 15.93 32.01 24.18
CA ASP A 341 15.51 33.39 23.97
C ASP A 341 14.02 33.38 23.66
N GLY A 342 13.23 33.89 24.60
CA GLY A 342 11.78 34.08 24.49
C GLY A 342 11.39 35.12 23.43
N ARG A 343 11.82 34.91 22.19
CA ARG A 343 11.36 35.60 20.99
C ARG A 343 10.98 34.56 19.96
N ASN A 344 9.71 34.61 19.55
CA ASN A 344 9.24 33.92 18.36
C ASN A 344 10.01 34.47 17.14
N GLU A 345 11.10 33.82 16.75
CA GLU A 345 11.69 33.96 15.42
C GLU A 345 11.78 32.59 14.76
N ILE A 346 10.98 32.43 13.71
CA ILE A 346 11.15 31.35 12.72
C ILE A 346 12.43 31.69 11.95
N SER A 347 13.59 31.26 12.45
CA SER A 347 14.85 31.42 11.72
C SER A 347 14.97 30.30 10.69
N TYR A 348 14.60 30.60 9.45
CA TYR A 348 15.14 29.89 8.29
C TYR A 348 16.63 30.17 8.21
N SER A 349 17.48 29.27 8.70
CA SER A 349 18.92 29.34 8.44
C SER A 349 19.16 29.01 6.96
N LYS A 350 19.24 30.05 6.15
CA LYS A 350 19.79 30.01 4.79
C LYS A 350 21.21 29.45 4.85
N SER A 351 21.47 28.50 3.96
CA SER A 351 22.79 28.07 3.52
C SER A 351 23.66 29.27 3.14
N THR A 352 24.90 29.35 3.63
CA THR A 352 26.01 30.01 2.92
C THR A 352 27.36 29.52 3.50
N ILE A 353 28.12 28.87 2.59
CA ILE A 353 29.55 28.48 2.57
C ILE A 353 29.98 27.33 3.49
#